data_AF-A0A2P8HQ66-F1
#
_entry.id   AF-A0A2P8HQ66-F1
#
_cell.length_a   1.000
_cell.length_b   1.000
_cell.length_c   1.000
_cell.angle_alpha   90.00
_cell.angle_beta   90.00
_cell.angle_gamma   90.00
#
_symmetry.space_group_name_H-M   'P 1'
#
loop_
_entity.id
_entity.type
_entity.pdbx_description
1 polymer ?
#
loop_
_entity_poly.entity_id
_entity_poly.type
_entity_poly.pdbx_seq_one_letter_code
_entity_poly.pdbx_strand_id
1 'polypeptide(L)'
;MATWSKNNRACTTLWTTFSLMQQLSTNFDDSGELHIKDLTFYNVLGSADIKKQQANIIADQLDNIFRLGRGATYEKNIDRAAAMTAMNSILIDPEKQLKDLAEVLDNTYIFWGETK
;
A
#
# COMPACT_ATOMS: atom_id res chain seq x y z
N MET A 1 2.12 15.11 -7.22
CA MET A 1 1.47 15.04 -5.90
C MET A 1 0.54 13.84 -5.96
N ALA A 2 0.73 12.85 -5.08
CA ALA A 2 -0.17 11.72 -4.96
C ALA A 2 -1.62 12.21 -4.78
N THR A 3 -2.50 11.85 -5.70
CA THR A 3 -3.91 12.29 -5.67
C THR A 3 -4.75 11.19 -5.03
N TRP A 4 -5.05 11.34 -3.75
CA TRP A 4 -5.95 10.43 -3.05
C TRP A 4 -7.40 10.64 -3.53
N SER A 5 -7.97 9.68 -4.25
CA SER A 5 -9.28 9.84 -4.90
C SER A 5 -10.05 8.53 -5.00
N LYS A 6 -11.38 8.60 -4.83
CA LYS A 6 -12.29 7.45 -5.03
C LYS A 6 -12.34 7.00 -6.50
N ASN A 7 -11.91 7.86 -7.43
CA ASN A 7 -11.83 7.52 -8.86
C ASN A 7 -10.53 6.77 -9.21
N ASN A 8 -9.54 6.76 -8.32
CA ASN A 8 -8.31 5.98 -8.49
C ASN A 8 -8.50 4.59 -7.85
N ARG A 9 -8.28 3.53 -8.64
CA ARG A 9 -8.52 2.16 -8.15
C ARG A 9 -7.46 1.70 -7.17
N ALA A 10 -6.22 2.13 -7.30
CA ALA A 10 -5.19 1.86 -6.31
C ALA A 10 -5.55 2.46 -4.95
N CYS A 11 -6.05 3.70 -4.89
CA CYS A 11 -6.48 4.36 -3.65
C CYS A 11 -7.63 3.61 -2.96
N THR A 12 -8.72 3.35 -3.69
CA THR A 12 -9.88 2.63 -3.15
C THR A 12 -9.53 1.19 -2.75
N THR A 13 -8.66 0.55 -3.51
CA THR A 13 -8.23 -0.83 -3.24
C THR A 13 -7.32 -0.93 -2.04
N LEU A 14 -6.37 -0.01 -1.92
CA LEU A 14 -5.51 0.10 -0.77
C LEU A 14 -6.32 0.35 0.49
N TRP A 15 -7.20 1.35 0.47
CA TRP A 15 -8.01 1.72 1.64
C TRP A 15 -8.90 0.56 2.11
N THR A 16 -9.66 -0.04 1.20
CA THR A 16 -10.53 -1.18 1.55
C THR A 16 -9.73 -2.37 2.08
N THR A 17 -8.53 -2.63 1.52
CA THR A 17 -7.67 -3.72 2.00
C THR A 17 -7.14 -3.46 3.40
N PHE A 18 -6.60 -2.26 3.64
CA PHE A 18 -6.13 -1.87 4.97
C PHE A 18 -7.26 -1.81 6.00
N SER A 19 -8.46 -1.39 5.61
CA SER A 19 -9.65 -1.40 6.46
C SER A 19 -10.05 -2.84 6.86
N LEU A 20 -10.07 -3.78 5.91
CA LEU A 20 -10.34 -5.20 6.19
C LEU A 20 -9.27 -5.83 7.08
N MET A 21 -8.01 -5.42 6.92
CA MET A 21 -6.89 -5.83 7.76
C MET A 21 -6.84 -5.09 9.12
N GLN A 22 -7.83 -4.23 9.40
CA GLN A 22 -7.91 -3.40 10.62
C GLN A 22 -6.66 -2.55 10.87
N GLN A 23 -6.04 -2.05 9.79
CA GLN A 23 -4.83 -1.23 9.83
C GLN A 23 -5.13 0.28 9.91
N LEU A 24 -6.39 0.67 9.73
CA LEU A 24 -6.84 2.06 9.69
C LEU A 24 -7.82 2.33 10.84
N SER A 25 -7.75 3.53 11.37
CA SER A 25 -8.68 4.08 12.37
C SER A 25 -9.63 5.13 11.81
N THR A 26 -9.49 5.50 10.53
CA THR A 26 -10.23 6.60 9.90
C THR A 26 -11.02 6.17 8.67
N ASN A 27 -11.86 7.08 8.15
CA ASN A 27 -12.62 6.89 6.92
C ASN A 27 -11.71 7.06 5.67
N PHE A 28 -12.25 6.81 4.48
CA PHE A 28 -11.50 6.95 3.23
C PHE A 28 -10.90 8.35 3.04
N ASP A 29 -11.71 9.40 3.20
CA ASP A 29 -11.32 10.76 2.84
C ASP A 29 -10.16 11.27 3.71
N ASP A 30 -10.10 10.83 4.97
CA ASP A 30 -9.03 11.17 5.92
C ASP A 30 -7.81 10.23 5.85
N SER A 31 -7.96 9.02 5.30
CA SER A 31 -6.91 7.99 5.30
C SER A 31 -5.71 8.34 4.43
N GLY A 32 -5.89 9.13 3.37
CA GLY A 32 -4.80 9.46 2.44
C GLY A 32 -3.63 10.20 3.08
N GLU A 33 -3.92 11.03 4.09
CA GLU A 33 -2.93 11.84 4.81
C GLU A 33 -2.34 11.13 6.03
N LEU A 34 -2.83 9.94 6.39
CA LEU A 34 -2.26 9.15 7.48
C LEU A 34 -0.82 8.77 7.17
N HIS A 35 0.06 8.98 8.15
CA HIS A 35 1.44 8.54 8.03
C HIS A 35 1.54 7.04 8.26
N ILE A 36 2.57 6.40 7.69
CA ILE A 36 2.82 4.98 7.91
C ILE A 36 2.98 4.66 9.40
N LYS A 37 3.58 5.58 10.18
CA LYS A 37 3.72 5.43 11.64
C LYS A 37 2.40 5.41 12.41
N ASP A 38 1.32 5.92 11.82
CA ASP A 38 -0.01 5.98 12.41
C ASP A 38 -0.82 4.69 12.11
N LEU A 39 -0.29 3.79 11.28
CA LEU A 39 -0.92 2.51 10.92
C LEU A 39 -0.67 1.45 12.00
N THR A 40 -1.65 0.58 12.22
CA THR A 40 -1.64 -0.38 13.34
C THR A 40 -0.42 -1.32 13.36
N PHE A 41 0.09 -1.72 12.19
CA PHE A 41 1.26 -2.60 12.14
C PHE A 41 2.55 -1.92 12.60
N TYR A 42 2.65 -0.59 12.51
CA TYR A 42 3.92 0.10 12.66
C TYR A 42 4.31 0.21 14.13
N ASN A 43 5.38 -0.49 14.51
CA ASN A 43 5.93 -0.39 15.86
C ASN A 43 6.96 0.74 15.95
N VAL A 44 6.57 1.88 16.52
CA VAL A 44 7.45 3.05 16.69
C VAL A 44 8.70 2.72 17.50
N LEU A 45 8.57 1.87 18.52
CA LEU A 45 9.66 1.42 19.39
C LEU A 45 10.49 0.26 18.81
N GLY A 46 10.07 -0.27 17.65
CA GLY A 46 10.77 -1.35 16.97
C GLY A 46 12.14 -0.93 16.45
N SER A 47 13.10 -1.87 16.46
CA SER A 47 14.37 -1.69 15.77
C SER A 47 14.16 -1.55 14.25
N ALA A 48 15.17 -1.05 13.54
CA ALA A 48 15.11 -0.94 12.07
C ALA A 48 14.81 -2.29 11.39
N ASP A 49 15.36 -3.38 11.91
CA ASP A 49 15.13 -4.72 11.36
C ASP A 49 13.71 -5.22 11.61
N ILE A 50 13.14 -4.96 12.80
CA ILE A 50 11.73 -5.27 13.10
C ILE A 50 10.81 -4.50 12.15
N LYS A 51 11.06 -3.20 11.96
CA LYS A 51 10.26 -2.35 11.06
C LYS A 51 10.30 -2.86 9.62
N LYS A 52 11.48 -3.25 9.13
CA LYS A 52 11.64 -3.88 7.80
C LYS A 52 10.88 -5.21 7.70
N GLN A 53 10.94 -6.04 8.74
CA GLN A 53 10.22 -7.31 8.74
C GLN A 53 8.70 -7.10 8.71
N GLN A 54 8.17 -6.14 9.48
CA GLN A 54 6.75 -5.79 9.46
C GLN A 54 6.32 -5.22 8.10
N ALA A 55 7.10 -4.31 7.52
CA ALA A 55 6.86 -3.77 6.19
C ALA A 55 6.81 -4.87 5.12
N ASN A 56 7.74 -5.83 5.17
CA ASN A 56 7.75 -6.98 4.26
C ASN A 56 6.49 -7.84 4.37
N ILE A 57 6.00 -8.09 5.58
CA ILE A 57 4.78 -8.87 5.80
C ILE A 57 3.57 -8.13 5.21
N ILE A 58 3.45 -6.83 5.47
CA ILE A 58 2.36 -6.01 4.91
C ILE A 58 2.45 -5.95 3.39
N ALA A 59 3.63 -5.72 2.83
CA ALA A 59 3.85 -5.70 1.38
C ALA A 59 3.44 -7.03 0.73
N ASP A 60 3.79 -8.17 1.33
CA ASP A 60 3.41 -9.49 0.83
C ASP A 60 1.89 -9.73 0.91
N GLN A 61 1.26 -9.32 2.00
CA GLN A 61 -0.19 -9.39 2.15
C GLN A 61 -0.91 -8.56 1.09
N LEU A 62 -0.42 -7.34 0.82
CA LEU A 62 -0.97 -6.48 -0.23
C LEU A 62 -0.80 -7.09 -1.62
N ASP A 63 0.40 -7.57 -1.97
CA ASP A 63 0.65 -8.23 -3.25
C ASP A 63 -0.32 -9.41 -3.46
N ASN A 64 -0.47 -10.26 -2.46
CA ASN A 64 -1.36 -11.41 -2.52
C ASN A 64 -2.84 -10.99 -2.64
N ILE A 65 -3.30 -10.01 -1.85
CA ILE A 65 -4.69 -9.54 -1.92
C ILE A 65 -4.99 -8.87 -3.24
N PHE A 66 -4.07 -8.05 -3.77
CA PHE A 66 -4.26 -7.36 -5.04
C PHE A 66 -4.30 -8.34 -6.19
N ARG A 67 -3.32 -9.24 -6.30
CA ARG A 67 -3.25 -10.19 -7.42
C ARG A 67 -4.25 -11.31 -7.32
N LEU A 68 -4.30 -12.00 -6.18
CA LEU A 68 -5.12 -13.21 -6.02
C LEU A 68 -6.55 -12.86 -5.58
N GLY A 69 -6.70 -11.89 -4.68
CA GLY A 69 -8.01 -11.50 -4.15
C GLY A 69 -8.80 -10.58 -5.07
N ARG A 70 -8.11 -9.69 -5.81
CA ARG A 70 -8.75 -8.64 -6.63
C ARG A 70 -8.40 -8.73 -8.12
N GLY A 71 -7.58 -9.70 -8.53
CA GLY A 71 -7.25 -9.94 -9.93
C GLY A 71 -6.37 -8.86 -10.57
N ALA A 72 -5.67 -8.04 -9.78
CA ALA A 72 -4.73 -7.06 -10.32
C ALA A 72 -3.55 -7.78 -10.98
N THR A 73 -3.03 -7.20 -12.06
CA THR A 73 -1.79 -7.68 -12.71
C THR A 73 -0.67 -6.68 -12.47
N TYR A 74 0.58 -7.11 -12.58
CA TYR A 74 1.68 -6.15 -12.58
C TYR A 74 1.64 -5.27 -13.82
N GLU A 75 2.11 -4.05 -13.67
CA GLU A 75 2.41 -3.14 -14.77
C GLU A 75 3.52 -3.70 -15.68
N LYS A 76 3.64 -3.15 -16.89
CA LYS A 76 4.64 -3.63 -17.86
C LYS A 76 6.06 -3.51 -17.30
N ASN A 77 6.83 -4.60 -17.39
CA ASN A 77 8.20 -4.75 -16.86
C ASN A 77 8.31 -4.69 -15.33
N ILE A 78 7.20 -4.78 -14.60
CA ILE A 78 7.22 -4.97 -13.16
C ILE A 78 7.07 -6.46 -12.86
N ASP A 79 7.99 -6.99 -12.07
CA ASP A 79 7.86 -8.29 -11.44
C ASP A 79 7.55 -8.14 -9.95
N ARG A 80 7.31 -9.26 -9.28
CA ARG A 80 7.05 -9.28 -7.84
C ARG A 80 8.19 -8.65 -7.03
N ALA A 81 9.44 -8.85 -7.42
CA ALA A 81 10.58 -8.33 -6.66
C ALA A 81 10.63 -6.81 -6.73
N ALA A 82 10.39 -6.24 -7.92
CA ALA A 82 10.26 -4.80 -8.13
C ALA A 82 9.08 -4.22 -7.34
N ALA A 83 7.91 -4.87 -7.41
CA ALA A 83 6.72 -4.46 -6.67
C ALA A 83 6.95 -4.44 -5.14
N MET A 84 7.54 -5.51 -4.61
CA MET A 84 7.89 -5.61 -3.18
C MET A 84 8.89 -4.54 -2.77
N THR A 85 9.90 -4.28 -3.60
CA THR A 85 10.90 -3.24 -3.33
C THR A 85 10.26 -1.86 -3.28
N ALA A 86 9.39 -1.55 -4.25
CA ALA A 86 8.68 -0.29 -4.32
C ALA A 86 7.77 -0.07 -3.09
N MET A 87 6.94 -1.05 -2.74
CA MET A 87 6.08 -0.97 -1.54
C MET A 87 6.90 -0.79 -0.26
N ASN A 88 7.95 -1.59 -0.08
CA ASN A 88 8.80 -1.51 1.10
C ASN A 88 9.47 -0.15 1.24
N SER A 89 9.86 0.50 0.13
CA SER A 89 10.47 1.84 0.18
C SER A 89 9.58 2.88 0.85
N ILE A 90 8.26 2.69 0.79
CA ILE A 90 7.26 3.54 1.45
C ILE A 90 6.95 3.03 2.85
N LEU A 91 6.70 1.73 3.01
CA LEU A 91 6.25 1.12 4.27
C LEU A 91 7.29 1.15 5.41
N ILE A 92 8.58 1.37 5.11
CA ILE A 92 9.62 1.52 6.13
C ILE A 92 9.80 2.97 6.60
N ASP A 93 9.33 3.94 5.80
CA ASP A 93 9.50 5.36 6.08
C ASP A 93 8.30 5.87 6.90
N PRO A 94 8.49 6.21 8.18
CA PRO A 94 7.39 6.61 9.06
C PRO A 94 6.70 7.91 8.63
N GLU A 95 7.37 8.77 7.87
CA GLU A 95 6.84 10.07 7.45
C GLU A 95 6.18 10.02 6.07
N LYS A 96 6.20 8.86 5.40
CA LYS A 96 5.40 8.66 4.20
C LYS A 96 3.93 8.55 4.55
N GLN A 97 3.09 8.95 3.62
CA GLN A 97 1.65 8.93 3.80
C GLN A 97 1.03 7.77 3.01
N LEU A 98 -0.18 7.36 3.39
CA LEU A 98 -0.88 6.27 2.71
C LEU A 98 -1.15 6.59 1.23
N LYS A 99 -1.36 7.86 0.88
CA LYS A 99 -1.47 8.30 -0.53
C LYS A 99 -0.21 8.06 -1.34
N ASP A 100 0.98 8.17 -0.72
CA ASP A 100 2.25 7.89 -1.41
C ASP A 100 2.35 6.40 -1.73
N LEU A 101 1.89 5.54 -0.81
CA LEU A 101 1.79 4.11 -1.06
C LEU A 101 0.81 3.82 -2.20
N ALA A 102 -0.35 4.48 -2.23
CA ALA A 102 -1.30 4.32 -3.33
C ALA A 102 -0.73 4.74 -4.68
N GLU A 103 0.03 5.84 -4.75
CA GLU A 103 0.73 6.27 -5.97
C GLU A 103 1.75 5.22 -6.43
N VAL A 104 2.52 4.65 -5.50
CA VAL A 104 3.44 3.54 -5.84
C VAL A 104 2.67 2.34 -6.37
N LEU A 105 1.56 1.97 -5.74
CA LEU A 105 0.75 0.84 -6.17
C LEU A 105 0.11 1.05 -7.53
N ASP A 106 -0.36 2.26 -7.82
CA ASP A 106 -0.90 2.62 -9.14
C ASP A 106 0.14 2.45 -10.24
N ASN A 107 1.40 2.79 -9.96
CA ASN A 107 2.51 2.61 -10.91
C ASN A 107 3.05 1.17 -10.98
N THR A 108 2.59 0.28 -10.10
CA THR A 108 3.11 -1.08 -9.96
C THR A 108 2.10 -2.12 -10.44
N TYR A 109 0.81 -1.85 -10.29
CA TYR A 109 -0.29 -2.76 -10.60
C TYR A 109 -1.33 -2.11 -11.50
N ILE A 110 -1.87 -2.92 -12.40
CA ILE A 110 -3.08 -2.62 -13.16
C ILE A 110 -4.24 -3.26 -12.40
N PHE A 111 -5.11 -2.42 -11.82
CA PHE A 111 -6.28 -2.90 -11.08
C PHE A 111 -7.46 -3.17 -12.02
N TRP A 112 -8.43 -3.97 -11.56
CA TRP A 112 -9.58 -4.34 -12.39
C TRP A 112 -10.36 -3.13 -12.93
N GLY A 113 -10.63 -3.15 -14.23
CA GLY A 113 -11.33 -2.08 -14.94
C GLY A 113 -10.43 -0.91 -15.34
N GLU A 114 -9.16 -0.91 -14.98
CA GLU A 114 -8.18 0.02 -15.55
C GLU A 114 -7.75 -0.47 -16.94
N THR A 115 -7.59 0.48 -17.85
CA THR A 115 -7.01 0.24 -19.18
C THR A 115 -5.79 1.12 -19.27
N LYS A 116 -4.59 0.52 -19.31
CA LYS A 116 -3.31 1.21 -19.39
C LYS A 116 -2.50 0.68 -20.57
#